data_AF-A0A969P2L9-F1
#
_entry.id   AF-A0A969P2L9-F1
#
_cell.length_a   1.000
_cell.length_b   1.000
_cell.length_c   1.000
_cell.angle_alpha   90.00
_cell.angle_beta   90.00
_cell.angle_gamma   90.00
#
_symmetry.space_group_name_H-M   'P 1'
#
loop_
_entity.id
_entity.type
_entity.pdbx_description
1 polymer ?
#
loop_
_entity_poly.entity_id
_entity_poly.type
_entity_poly.pdbx_seq_one_letter_code
_entity_poly.pdbx_strand_id
1 'polypeptide(L)'
;MGLWTFDNLADQIADDQRLTVEIQYGGIELVERTSDHARIRLVDGAVTLRQVRIAESGYEEVLRQQQRPLTEVLGEDYSVLPVLRVNDRWFLTEINPLPVPETPS
;
A
#
# COMPACT_ATOMS: atom_id res chain seq x y z
N MET A 1 -7.45 7.12 -12.82
CA MET A 1 -7.12 6.86 -11.41
C MET A 1 -8.41 6.49 -10.70
N GLY A 2 -8.61 5.21 -10.39
CA GLY A 2 -9.77 4.76 -9.63
C GLY A 2 -9.44 4.84 -8.14
N LEU A 3 -10.23 5.58 -7.37
CA LEU A 3 -10.21 5.44 -5.92
C LEU A 3 -10.82 4.07 -5.62
N TRP A 4 -9.98 3.07 -5.33
CA TRP A 4 -10.47 1.78 -4.87
C TRP A 4 -10.80 1.87 -3.40
N THR A 5 -12.07 2.13 -3.12
CA THR A 5 -12.62 1.90 -1.79
C THR A 5 -12.68 0.39 -1.55
N PHE A 6 -11.92 -0.09 -0.58
CA PHE A 6 -12.33 -1.28 0.16
C PHE A 6 -13.77 -1.02 0.63
N ASP A 7 -14.66 -2.03 0.58
CA ASP A 7 -16.05 -1.84 1.01
C ASP A 7 -16.07 -1.11 2.36
N ASN A 8 -17.06 -0.23 2.57
CA ASN A 8 -17.21 0.65 3.74
C ASN A 8 -17.19 -0.12 5.08
N LEU A 9 -16.02 -0.59 5.48
CA LEU A 9 -15.70 -1.16 6.78
C LEU A 9 -15.65 -0.03 7.82
N ALA A 10 -15.51 1.22 7.37
CA ALA A 10 -15.42 2.41 8.19
C ALA A 10 -16.79 2.93 8.69
N ASP A 11 -17.89 2.65 7.99
CA ASP A 11 -19.18 3.29 8.30
C ASP A 11 -19.76 2.89 9.66
N GLN A 12 -19.28 1.79 10.28
CA GLN A 12 -19.64 1.38 11.63
C GLN A 12 -18.49 0.61 12.30
N ILE A 13 -17.36 1.29 12.56
CA ILE A 13 -16.36 0.77 13.51
C ILE A 13 -16.89 1.08 14.91
N ALA A 14 -17.13 0.05 15.72
CA ALA A 14 -17.48 0.25 17.13
C ALA A 14 -16.25 0.70 17.94
N ASP A 15 -16.45 1.30 19.12
CA ASP A 15 -15.37 1.86 19.96
C ASP A 15 -14.30 0.83 20.37
N ASP A 16 -14.66 -0.46 20.37
CA ASP A 16 -13.80 -1.59 20.69
C ASP A 16 -13.11 -2.22 19.46
N GLN A 17 -13.30 -1.62 18.28
CA GLN A 17 -12.80 -2.12 17.00
C GLN A 17 -11.77 -1.18 16.37
N ARG A 18 -10.91 -1.74 15.53
CA ARG A 18 -9.85 -1.03 14.80
C ARG A 18 -9.75 -1.54 13.37
N LEU A 19 -9.36 -0.66 12.45
CA LEU A 19 -8.93 -1.06 11.11
C LEU A 19 -7.41 -1.06 11.02
N THR A 20 -6.88 -2.14 10.46
CA THR A 20 -5.45 -2.32 10.22
C THR A 20 -5.23 -2.54 8.74
N VAL A 21 -4.39 -1.71 8.13
CA VAL A 21 -3.90 -1.88 6.76
C VAL A 21 -2.49 -2.46 6.84
N GLU A 22 -2.25 -3.55 6.13
CA GLU A 22 -0.95 -4.21 6.04
C GLU A 22 -0.59 -4.43 4.56
N ILE A 23 0.68 -4.21 4.21
CA ILE A 23 1.21 -4.60 2.90
C ILE A 23 2.03 -5.87 3.10
N GLN A 24 1.66 -6.93 2.39
CA GLN A 24 2.33 -8.21 2.41
C GLN A 24 3.00 -8.44 1.05
N TYR A 25 4.20 -9.02 1.05
CA TYR A 25 4.95 -9.31 -0.17
C TYR A 25 5.90 -10.48 0.07
N GLY A 26 6.17 -11.27 -0.98
CA GLY A 26 7.10 -12.40 -0.92
C GLY A 26 8.57 -11.96 -1.08
N GLY A 27 8.80 -10.83 -1.76
CA GLY A 27 10.14 -10.30 -1.99
C GLY A 27 10.14 -8.89 -2.56
N ILE A 28 11.35 -8.32 -2.64
CA ILE A 28 11.60 -7.02 -3.22
C ILE A 28 12.60 -7.19 -4.36
N GLU A 29 12.18 -6.85 -5.58
CA GLU A 29 13.04 -6.76 -6.74
C GLU A 29 13.52 -5.32 -6.92
N LEU A 30 14.82 -5.13 -7.05
CA LEU A 30 15.38 -3.83 -7.43
C LEU A 30 15.31 -3.65 -8.94
N VAL A 31 14.57 -2.65 -9.39
CA VAL A 31 14.43 -2.33 -10.83
C VAL A 31 15.51 -1.33 -11.26
N GLU A 32 15.69 -0.27 -10.48
CA GLU A 32 16.65 0.80 -10.76
C GLU A 32 17.14 1.41 -9.44
N ARG A 33 18.39 1.89 -9.40
CA ARG A 33 18.96 2.53 -8.21
C ARG A 33 19.96 3.63 -8.54
N THR A 34 19.86 4.71 -7.79
CA THR A 34 20.83 5.80 -7.65
C THR A 34 21.32 5.88 -6.20
N SER A 35 22.10 6.93 -5.84
CA SER A 35 22.56 7.15 -4.46
C SER A 35 21.39 7.28 -3.47
N ASP A 36 20.38 8.05 -3.88
CA ASP A 36 19.31 8.52 -3.00
C ASP A 36 17.93 8.02 -3.42
N HIS A 37 17.77 7.50 -4.63
CA HIS A 37 16.47 7.01 -5.14
C HIS A 37 16.62 5.58 -5.64
N ALA A 38 15.57 4.78 -5.50
CA ALA A 38 15.45 3.52 -6.20
C ALA A 38 14.01 3.28 -6.65
N ARG A 39 13.88 2.38 -7.62
CA ARG A 39 12.60 1.85 -8.08
C ARG A 39 12.58 0.37 -7.76
N ILE A 40 11.56 -0.07 -7.04
CA ILE A 40 11.43 -1.46 -6.59
C ILE A 40 10.12 -2.05 -7.07
N ARG A 41 10.09 -3.37 -7.24
CA ARG A 41 8.86 -4.12 -7.43
C ARG A 41 8.66 -5.03 -6.23
N LEU A 42 7.44 -5.06 -5.69
CA LEU A 42 7.05 -6.00 -4.64
C LEU A 42 6.51 -7.26 -5.32
N VAL A 43 7.20 -8.39 -5.13
CA VAL A 43 6.79 -9.68 -5.70
C VAL A 43 5.64 -10.24 -4.87
N ASP A 44 4.58 -10.69 -5.54
CA ASP A 44 3.35 -11.19 -4.92
C ASP A 44 2.76 -10.21 -3.88
N GLY A 45 2.92 -8.91 -4.15
CA GLY A 45 2.48 -7.84 -3.28
C GLY A 45 0.95 -7.78 -3.15
N ALA A 46 0.45 -7.69 -1.92
CA ALA A 46 -0.96 -7.52 -1.62
C ALA A 46 -1.18 -6.51 -0.48
N VAL A 47 -2.31 -5.80 -0.52
CA VAL A 47 -2.81 -5.01 0.59
C VAL A 47 -3.88 -5.81 1.30
N THR A 48 -3.72 -5.96 2.61
CA THR A 48 -4.69 -6.61 3.50
C THR A 48 -5.28 -5.56 4.43
N LEU A 49 -6.59 -5.39 4.37
CA LEU A 49 -7.37 -4.59 5.30
C LEU A 49 -8.09 -5.51 6.28
N ARG A 50 -7.85 -5.33 7.57
CA ARG A 50 -8.48 -6.09 8.65
C ARG A 50 -9.29 -5.18 9.56
N GLN A 51 -10.49 -5.61 9.92
CA GLN A 51 -11.24 -5.09 11.05
C GLN A 51 -11.01 -6.03 12.22
N VAL A 52 -10.42 -5.53 13.29
CA VAL A 52 -10.10 -6.31 14.50
C VAL A 52 -10.84 -5.75 15.70
N ARG A 53 -11.23 -6.62 16.62
CA ARG A 53 -11.68 -6.27 17.98
C ARG A 53 -10.63 -6.75 18.98
N ILE A 54 -10.37 -5.98 20.01
CA ILE A 54 -9.54 -6.46 21.13
C ILE A 54 -10.48 -7.11 22.14
N ALA A 55 -10.40 -8.43 22.29
CA ALA A 55 -11.16 -9.17 23.27
C ALA A 55 -10.73 -8.78 24.70
N GLU A 56 -11.59 -9.04 25.70
CA GLU A 56 -11.26 -8.80 27.12
C GLU A 56 -10.01 -9.55 27.59
N SER A 57 -9.67 -10.65 26.91
CA SER A 57 -8.45 -11.45 27.12
C SER A 57 -7.19 -10.80 26.56
N GLY A 58 -7.30 -9.68 25.84
CA GLY A 58 -6.20 -8.96 25.19
C GLY A 58 -5.83 -9.49 23.80
N TYR A 59 -6.50 -10.53 23.30
CA TYR A 59 -6.28 -11.07 21.95
C TYR A 59 -7.02 -10.26 20.90
N GLU A 60 -6.40 -10.11 19.72
CA GLU A 60 -7.07 -9.54 18.56
C GLU A 60 -7.94 -10.60 17.87
N GLU A 61 -9.24 -10.32 17.80
CA GLU A 61 -10.21 -11.09 17.04
C GLU A 61 -10.41 -10.41 15.67
N VAL A 62 -10.10 -11.11 14.58
CA VAL A 62 -10.35 -10.61 13.21
C VAL A 62 -11.82 -10.78 12.87
N LEU A 63 -12.55 -9.67 12.80
CA LEU A 63 -13.97 -9.63 12.47
C LEU A 63 -14.22 -9.71 10.96
N ARG A 64 -13.38 -9.01 10.18
CA ARG A 64 -13.43 -8.97 8.72
C ARG A 64 -12.03 -8.82 8.16
N GLN A 65 -11.78 -9.43 7.01
CA GLN A 65 -10.54 -9.29 6.27
C GLN A 65 -10.84 -9.18 4.78
N GLN A 66 -10.22 -8.20 4.13
CA GLN A 66 -10.17 -8.09 2.69
C GLN A 66 -8.72 -8.06 2.24
N GLN A 67 -8.41 -8.76 1.16
CA GLN A 67 -7.08 -8.78 0.58
C GLN A 67 -7.20 -8.52 -0.92
N ARG A 68 -6.34 -7.65 -1.44
CA ARG A 68 -6.28 -7.30 -2.86
C ARG A 68 -4.83 -7.27 -3.33
N PRO A 69 -4.52 -7.74 -4.55
CA PRO A 69 -3.21 -7.52 -5.16
C PRO A 69 -2.86 -6.03 -5.17
N LEU A 70 -1.60 -5.70 -4.89
CA LEU A 70 -1.12 -4.32 -4.92
C LEU A 70 -1.28 -3.69 -6.31
N THR A 71 -1.16 -4.48 -7.38
CA THR A 71 -1.39 -4.03 -8.76
C THR A 71 -2.83 -3.62 -9.03
N GLU A 72 -3.81 -4.23 -8.35
CA GLU A 72 -5.21 -3.79 -8.45
C GLU A 72 -5.42 -2.47 -7.69
N VAL A 73 -4.81 -2.35 -6.50
CA VAL A 73 -4.99 -1.18 -5.62
C VAL A 73 -4.28 0.06 -6.15
N LEU A 74 -3.06 -0.10 -6.66
CA LEU A 74 -2.22 1.00 -7.16
C LEU A 74 -2.41 1.23 -8.67
N GLY A 75 -2.85 0.20 -9.42
CA GLY A 75 -2.96 0.18 -10.88
C GLY A 75 -1.82 -0.60 -11.55
N GLU A 76 -2.11 -1.27 -12.68
CA GLU A 76 -1.13 -2.12 -13.40
C GLU A 76 0.13 -1.36 -13.83
N ASP A 77 -0.01 -0.11 -14.23
CA ASP A 77 1.10 0.78 -14.62
C ASP A 77 2.07 1.07 -13.46
N TYR A 78 1.66 0.76 -12.22
CA TYR A 78 2.37 1.09 -10.99
C TYR A 78 2.90 -0.14 -10.22
N SER A 79 3.14 -1.25 -10.92
CA SER A 79 3.86 -2.40 -10.36
C SER A 79 5.27 -2.09 -9.83
N VAL A 80 5.80 -0.90 -10.14
CA VAL A 80 7.10 -0.41 -9.69
C VAL A 80 6.91 0.84 -8.83
N LEU A 81 7.36 0.75 -7.57
CA LEU A 81 7.22 1.76 -6.55
C LEU A 81 8.52 2.57 -6.39
N PRO A 82 8.45 3.91 -6.28
CA PRO A 82 9.60 4.73 -5.95
C PRO A 82 9.91 4.61 -4.45
N VAL A 83 11.21 4.54 -4.15
CA VAL A 83 11.73 4.66 -2.79
C VAL A 83 12.81 5.72 -2.71
N LEU A 84 12.86 6.43 -1.60
CA LEU A 84 13.82 7.48 -1.27
C LEU A 84 14.68 7.05 -0.10
N ARG A 85 15.98 7.33 -0.16
CA ARG A 85 16.92 7.13 0.93
C ARG A 85 17.03 8.42 1.76
N VAL A 86 16.77 8.33 3.06
CA VAL A 86 16.95 9.41 4.02
C VAL A 86 17.72 8.86 5.22
N ASN A 87 18.87 9.45 5.53
CA ASN A 87 19.73 9.03 6.65
C ASN A 87 19.96 7.51 6.67
N ASP A 88 20.39 6.96 5.54
CA ASP A 88 20.65 5.52 5.34
C ASP A 88 19.45 4.57 5.42
N ARG A 89 18.23 5.09 5.52
CA ARG A 89 16.99 4.30 5.51
C ARG A 89 16.19 4.53 4.25
N TRP A 90 15.52 3.50 3.75
CA TRP A 90 14.68 3.57 2.55
C TRP A 90 13.22 3.72 2.93
N PHE A 91 12.51 4.60 2.24
CA PHE A 91 11.10 4.90 2.46
C PHE A 91 10.35 4.82 1.13
N LEU A 92 9.18 4.19 1.13
CA LEU A 92 8.23 4.30 0.03
C LEU A 92 7.77 5.76 -0.08
N THR A 93 7.68 6.26 -1.30
CA THR A 93 7.20 7.61 -1.58
C THR A 93 6.04 7.59 -2.57
N GLU A 94 5.33 8.70 -2.65
CA GLU A 94 4.24 8.91 -3.59
C GLU A 94 4.77 8.84 -5.02
N ILE A 95 3.92 8.33 -5.92
CA ILE A 95 4.21 8.32 -7.34
C ILE A 95 3.84 9.70 -7.87
N ASN A 96 4.82 10.59 -8.03
CA ASN A 96 4.57 11.87 -8.68
C ASN A 96 4.37 11.60 -10.18
N PRO A 97 3.16 11.82 -10.76
CA PRO A 97 2.99 11.68 -12.20
C PRO A 97 3.96 12.65 -12.89
N LEU A 98 4.70 12.15 -13.87
CA LEU A 98 5.56 13.01 -14.70
C LEU A 98 4.70 14.15 -15.27
N PRO A 99 5.22 15.39 -15.33
CA PRO A 99 4.52 16.46 -16.02
C PRO A 99 4.20 16.01 -17.45
N VAL A 100 2.92 16.09 -17.82
CA VAL A 100 2.49 15.81 -19.19
C VAL A 100 3.19 16.85 -20.07
N PRO A 101 3.98 16.45 -21.07
CA PRO A 101 4.60 17.41 -21.98
C PRO A 101 3.47 18.20 -22.67
N GLU A 102 3.48 19.52 -22.50
CA GLU A 102 2.58 20.41 -23.21
C GLU A 102 2.75 20.15 -24.70
N THR A 103 1.68 19.70 -25.36
CA THR A 103 1.71 19.53 -26.81
C THR A 103 1.76 20.93 -27.41
N PRO A 104 2.82 21.32 -28.15
CA PRO A 104 2.82 22.62 -28.81
C PRO A 104 1.65 22.64 -29.80
N SER A 105 0.80 23.67 -29.67
CA SER A 105 -0.33 23.96 -30.57
C SER A 105 0.13 24.48 -31.92
#